data_AF-A0A5J4UH57-F1
#
_entry.id   AF-A0A5J4UH57-F1
#
_cell.length_a   1.000
_cell.length_b   1.000
_cell.length_c   1.000
_cell.angle_alpha   90.00
_cell.angle_beta   90.00
_cell.angle_gamma   90.00
#
_symmetry.space_group_name_H-M   'P 1'
#
loop_
_entity.id
_entity.type
_entity.pdbx_description
1 polymer ?
#
loop_
_entity_poly.entity_id
_entity_poly.type
_entity_poly.pdbx_seq_one_letter_code
_entity_poly.pdbx_strand_id
1 'polypeptide(L)'
;VIIGDFGLARVANNAQQYYAHIGGTSTYFAVELLEEEIDDDDNDDNEGQQSQRSVVQTEQTDIFALGEIFHELASKKQKNYE
;
A
#
# COMPACT_ATOMS: atom_id res chain seq x y z
N VAL A 1 5.02 16.21 -15.92
CA VAL A 1 4.46 14.96 -15.34
C VAL A 1 3.16 15.34 -14.66
N ILE A 2 2.08 14.61 -14.93
CA ILE A 2 0.75 14.82 -14.33
C ILE A 2 0.31 13.46 -13.76
N ILE A 3 -0.32 13.46 -12.58
CA ILE A 3 -0.90 12.24 -11.98
C ILE A 3 -2.32 12.08 -12.56
N GLY A 4 -2.61 10.91 -13.12
CA GLY A 4 -3.81 10.69 -13.94
C GLY A 4 -4.94 9.90 -13.29
N ASP A 5 -4.68 9.19 -12.19
CA ASP A 5 -5.65 8.30 -11.55
C ASP A 5 -5.73 8.56 -10.04
N PHE A 6 -6.95 8.78 -9.55
CA PHE A 6 -7.28 9.00 -8.14
C PHE A 6 -8.40 8.05 -7.66
N GLY A 7 -8.70 6.97 -8.39
CA GLY A 7 -9.78 6.03 -8.06
C GLY A 7 -9.61 5.32 -6.72
N LEU A 8 -8.38 5.26 -6.21
CA LEU A 8 -8.01 4.69 -4.91
C LEU A 8 -7.51 5.75 -3.91
N ALA A 9 -7.61 7.04 -4.24
CA ALA A 9 -7.09 8.10 -3.40
C ALA A 9 -7.95 8.27 -2.14
N ARG A 10 -7.30 8.38 -0.99
CA ARG A 10 -7.96 8.69 0.28
C ARG A 10 -8.15 10.20 0.43
N VAL A 11 -9.38 10.64 0.72
CA VAL A 11 -9.66 12.02 1.11
C VAL A 11 -9.47 12.19 2.62
N ALA A 12 -8.45 12.95 3.02
CA ALA A 12 -8.24 13.31 4.42
C ALA A 12 -9.13 14.52 4.80
N ASN A 13 -10.33 14.28 5.30
CA ASN A 13 -11.15 15.33 5.89
C ASN A 13 -10.88 15.44 7.40
N ASN A 14 -10.63 16.66 7.89
CA ASN A 14 -10.25 16.99 9.27
C ASN A 14 -11.16 16.43 10.39
N ALA A 15 -12.34 15.87 10.07
CA ALA A 15 -13.32 15.39 11.04
C ALA A 15 -13.58 13.88 11.02
N GLN A 16 -13.25 13.17 9.93
CA GLN A 16 -13.57 11.74 9.77
C GLN A 16 -12.47 11.04 8.98
N GLN A 17 -11.72 10.18 9.66
CA GLN A 17 -10.80 9.24 9.02
C GLN A 17 -11.62 8.04 8.56
N TYR A 18 -11.92 7.98 7.25
CA TYR A 18 -12.50 6.79 6.66
C TYR A 18 -11.38 5.78 6.42
N TYR A 19 -11.42 4.67 7.17
CA TYR A 19 -10.61 3.50 6.89
C TYR A 19 -11.20 2.81 5.66
N ALA A 20 -10.51 2.92 4.53
CA ALA A 20 -10.84 2.19 3.31
C ALA A 20 -10.01 0.92 3.24
N HIS A 21 -10.57 -0.14 2.65
CA HIS A 21 -9.80 -1.31 2.28
C HIS A 21 -8.67 -0.89 1.34
N ILE A 22 -7.44 -1.32 1.62
CA ILE A 22 -6.25 -0.95 0.87
C ILE A 22 -6.25 -1.72 -0.44
N GLY A 23 -6.54 -1.03 -1.54
CA GLY A 23 -6.43 -1.56 -2.90
C GLY A 23 -5.28 -0.92 -3.67
N GLY A 24 -4.90 -1.52 -4.79
CA GLY A 24 -3.90 -0.97 -5.71
C GLY A 24 -2.86 -2.00 -6.15
N THR A 25 -1.74 -1.51 -6.67
CA THR A 25 -0.65 -2.34 -7.16
C THR A 25 0.38 -2.56 -6.05
N SER A 26 0.42 -3.78 -5.49
CA SER A 26 1.24 -4.14 -4.32
C SER A 26 2.74 -3.89 -4.49
N THR A 27 3.26 -3.89 -5.71
CA THR A 27 4.68 -3.57 -6.00
C THR A 27 5.08 -2.18 -5.52
N TYR A 28 4.15 -1.22 -5.48
CA TYR A 28 4.42 0.14 -5.02
C TYR A 28 3.96 0.41 -3.59
N PHE A 29 3.52 -0.63 -2.86
CA PHE A 29 3.05 -0.47 -1.50
C PHE A 29 4.22 -0.31 -0.53
N ALA A 30 4.09 0.63 0.38
CA ALA A 30 4.98 0.73 1.52
C ALA A 30 4.81 -0.50 2.42
N VAL A 31 5.86 -0.86 3.16
CA VAL A 31 5.89 -2.08 3.99
C VAL A 31 4.77 -2.12 5.02
N GLU A 32 4.38 -0.96 5.55
CA GLU A 32 3.28 -0.82 6.48
C GLU A 32 1.91 -1.10 5.86
N LEU A 33 1.79 -1.06 4.52
CA LEU A 33 0.58 -1.37 3.76
C LEU A 33 0.44 -2.86 3.40
N LEU A 34 1.50 -3.64 3.58
CA LEU A 34 1.46 -5.08 3.30
C LEU A 34 0.76 -5.79 4.46
N GLU A 35 -0.24 -6.61 4.14
CA GLU A 35 -0.80 -7.54 5.11
C GLU A 35 0.28 -8.58 5.45
N GLU A 36 0.56 -8.75 6.74
CA GLU A 36 1.34 -9.91 7.19
C GLU A 36 0.46 -11.13 6.94
N GLU A 37 0.85 -12.03 6.03
CA GLU A 37 0.32 -13.40 6.01
C GLU A 37 0.68 -14.00 7.37
N ILE A 38 -0.27 -13.94 8.30
CA ILE A 38 -0.24 -14.80 9.47
C ILE A 38 -0.51 -16.18 8.89
N ASP A 39 0.53 -17.01 8.82
CA ASP A 39 0.41 -18.45 8.58
C ASP A 39 -0.53 -19.00 9.68
N ASP A 40 -1.84 -19.02 9.39
CA ASP A 40 -2.85 -19.72 10.19
C ASP A 40 -2.68 -21.23 9.94
N ASP A 41 -1.53 -21.76 10.34
CA ASP A 41 -1.28 -23.18 10.51
C ASP A 41 -1.47 -23.50 12.00
N ASP A 42 -2.69 -23.32 12.51
CA ASP A 42 -3.20 -24.11 13.63
C ASP A 42 -4.71 -23.97 13.78
N ASN A 43 -5.36 -25.12 13.70
CA ASN A 43 -6.76 -25.34 14.03
C ASN A 43 -7.08 -24.80 15.44
N ASP A 44 -8.02 -23.88 15.59
CA ASP A 44 -8.99 -23.98 16.69
C ASP A 44 -10.24 -23.10 16.45
N ASP A 45 -11.39 -23.71 16.73
CA ASP A 45 -12.73 -23.13 16.64
C ASP A 45 -12.94 -21.98 17.63
N ASN A 46 -12.51 -20.75 17.28
CA ASN A 46 -12.93 -19.56 18.01
C ASN A 46 -13.39 -18.43 17.08
N GLU A 47 -14.71 -18.19 17.07
CA GLU A 47 -15.41 -17.06 16.48
C GLU A 47 -15.04 -15.72 17.18
N GLY A 48 -13.78 -15.33 17.14
CA GLY A 48 -13.25 -14.16 17.83
C GLY A 48 -12.45 -13.27 16.89
N GLN A 49 -13.16 -12.36 16.22
CA GLN A 49 -12.65 -11.10 15.65
C GLN A 49 -11.13 -11.06 15.43
N GLN A 50 -10.66 -11.57 14.27
CA GLN A 50 -9.37 -11.15 13.75
C GLN A 50 -9.42 -9.62 13.66
N SER A 51 -8.73 -8.96 14.58
CA SER A 51 -8.65 -7.51 14.65
C SER A 51 -7.94 -7.05 13.39
N GLN A 52 -8.68 -6.82 12.31
CA GLN A 52 -8.17 -6.30 11.05
C GLN A 52 -7.33 -5.07 11.39
N ARG A 53 -6.02 -5.22 11.29
CA ARG A 53 -5.06 -4.14 11.57
C ARG A 53 -5.51 -2.99 10.69
N SER A 54 -5.91 -1.91 11.33
CA SER A 54 -6.42 -0.73 10.64
C SER A 54 -5.24 0.00 9.99
N VAL A 55 -4.79 -0.53 8.86
CA VAL A 55 -3.69 0.04 8.09
C VAL A 55 -4.23 1.22 7.28
N VAL A 56 -3.43 2.28 7.18
CA VAL A 56 -3.88 3.57 6.64
C VAL A 56 -2.87 4.05 5.59
N GLN A 57 -3.37 4.38 4.39
CA GLN A 57 -2.59 5.14 3.42
C GLN A 57 -2.31 6.55 3.95
N THR A 58 -1.04 6.92 4.02
CA THR A 58 -0.57 8.23 4.48
C THR A 58 0.23 8.93 3.39
N GLU A 59 0.56 10.20 3.60
CA GLU A 59 1.49 10.92 2.72
C GLU A 59 2.85 10.20 2.62
N GLN A 60 3.28 9.50 3.68
CA GLN A 60 4.52 8.72 3.68
C GLN A 60 4.43 7.51 2.74
N THR A 61 3.26 6.87 2.66
CA THR A 61 3.04 5.75 1.73
C THR A 61 3.11 6.21 0.27
N ASP A 62 2.68 7.44 -0.04
CA ASP A 62 2.83 8.03 -1.37
C ASP A 62 4.30 8.32 -1.70
N ILE A 63 5.08 8.79 -0.71
CA ILE A 63 6.53 9.02 -0.87
C ILE A 63 7.27 7.71 -1.16
N PHE A 64 6.90 6.61 -0.49
CA PHE A 64 7.47 5.30 -0.76
C PHE A 64 7.20 4.86 -2.21
N ALA A 65 5.95 4.95 -2.66
CA ALA A 65 5.56 4.60 -4.02
C ALA A 65 6.32 5.43 -5.08
N LEU A 66 6.56 6.72 -4.82
CA LEU A 66 7.42 7.56 -5.68
C LEU A 66 8.86 7.05 -5.75
N GLY A 67 9.40 6.56 -4.64
CA GLY A 67 10.73 5.93 -4.58
C GLY A 67 10.84 4.73 -5.51
N GLU A 68 9.85 3.82 -5.47
CA GLU A 68 9.77 2.66 -6.35
C GLU A 68 9.66 3.06 -7.83
N ILE A 69 8.84 4.07 -8.15
CA ILE A 69 8.73 4.60 -9.53
C ILE A 69 10.09 5.14 -10.01
N PHE A 70 10.79 5.92 -9.18
CA PHE A 70 12.12 6.43 -9.54
C PHE A 70 13.16 5.32 -9.68
N HIS A 71 13.12 4.31 -8.82
CA HIS A 71 13.97 3.14 -8.91
C HIS A 71 13.75 2.41 -10.23
N GLU A 72 12.50 2.15 -10.61
CA GLU A 72 12.14 1.50 -11.86
C GLU A 72 12.64 2.30 -13.08
N LEU A 73 12.46 3.62 -13.07
CA LEU A 73 12.93 4.51 -14.13
C LEU A 73 14.46 4.51 -14.26
N ALA A 74 15.19 4.53 -13.14
CA ALA A 74 16.65 4.48 -13.13
C ALA A 74 17.16 3.14 -13.66
N SER A 75 16.59 2.04 -13.19
CA SER A 75 16.95 0.67 -13.58
C SER A 75 16.63 0.38 -15.05
N LYS A 76 15.50 0.89 -15.58
CA LYS A 76 15.17 0.80 -17.01
C LYS A 76 16.13 1.61 -17.89
N LYS A 77 16.62 2.76 -17.42
CA LYS A 77 17.61 3.54 -18.17
C LYS A 77 18.93 2.78 -18.30
N GLN A 78 19.39 2.08 -17.27
CA GLN A 78 20.63 1.28 -17.37
C GLN A 78 20.54 0.18 -18.44
N LYS A 79 19.43 -0.55 -18.52
CA LYS A 79 19.23 -1.62 -19.51
C LYS A 79 19.21 -1.17 -20.98
N ASN A 80 18.96 0.12 -21.25
CA ASN A 80 18.92 0.65 -22.62
C ASN A 80 20.30 1.18 -23.09
N TYR A 81 21.31 1.17 -22.22
CA TYR A 81 22.68 1.60 -22.52
C TYR A 81 23.70 0.45 -22.53
N GLU A 82 23.25 -0.79 -22.30
CA GLU A 82 24.01 -2.03 -22.52
C GLU A 82 23.58 -2.68 -23.85
#